data_AF-A0A7Y5IYK0-F1
#
_entry.id   AF-A0A7Y5IYK0-F1
#
_cell.length_a   1.000
_cell.length_b   1.000
_cell.length_c   1.000
_cell.angle_alpha   90.00
_cell.angle_beta   90.00
_cell.angle_gamma   90.00
#
_symmetry.space_group_name_H-M   'P 1'
#
loop_
_entity.id
_entity.type
_entity.pdbx_description
1 polymer ?
#
loop_
_entity_poly.entity_id
_entity_poly.type
_entity_poly.pdbx_seq_one_letter_code
_entity_poly.pdbx_strand_id
1 'polypeptide(L)'
;MNFGRLITGAIILFVLYALFRGFFKDVKENTPPPIKYDIRFDARIIPEPSGQPGPSSPGMTVLNTNNFDWPQPTFSINAAYRYNYPGVVKGGETLTLDFKSFKNDKGEVFPGQPMFRDFDVRTATMASSGKR
;
A
#
# COMPACT_ATOMS: atom_id res chain seq x y z
N MET A 1 24.76 -14.94 -51.43
CA MET A 1 24.10 -14.15 -50.36
C MET A 1 22.90 -13.45 -50.96
N ASN A 2 21.68 -13.75 -50.49
CA ASN A 2 20.45 -13.18 -51.05
C ASN A 2 20.23 -11.77 -50.51
N PHE A 3 20.70 -10.78 -51.27
CA PHE A 3 20.63 -9.34 -50.96
C PHE A 3 19.20 -8.89 -50.60
N GLY A 4 18.17 -9.49 -51.24
CA GLY A 4 16.76 -9.24 -50.92
C GLY A 4 16.37 -9.64 -49.49
N ARG A 5 16.88 -10.75 -48.94
CA ARG A 5 16.61 -11.15 -47.54
C ARG A 5 17.28 -10.22 -46.53
N LEU A 6 18.42 -9.64 -46.91
CA LEU A 6 19.18 -8.71 -46.08
C LEU A 6 18.45 -7.35 -45.97
N ILE A 7 17.90 -6.87 -47.10
CA ILE A 7 17.10 -5.64 -47.14
C ILE A 7 15.77 -5.82 -46.37
N THR A 8 15.06 -6.94 -46.56
CA THR A 8 13.81 -7.20 -45.83
C THR A 8 14.05 -7.28 -44.31
N GLY A 9 15.16 -7.92 -43.89
CA GLY A 9 15.53 -7.97 -42.47
C GLY A 9 15.82 -6.60 -41.87
N ALA A 10 16.52 -5.73 -42.60
CA ALA A 10 16.80 -4.37 -42.16
C ALA A 10 15.52 -3.51 -42.03
N ILE A 11 14.57 -3.66 -42.95
CA ILE A 11 13.29 -2.94 -42.90
C ILE A 11 12.46 -3.39 -41.69
N ILE A 12 12.39 -4.69 -41.41
CA ILE A 12 11.65 -5.21 -40.25
C ILE A 12 12.23 -4.67 -38.94
N LEU A 13 13.57 -4.68 -38.80
CA LEU A 13 14.24 -4.13 -37.62
C LEU A 13 13.97 -2.63 -37.44
N PHE A 14 13.95 -1.86 -38.53
CA PHE A 14 13.65 -0.43 -38.49
C PHE A 14 12.21 -0.14 -38.06
N VAL A 15 11.24 -0.91 -38.57
CA VAL A 15 9.82 -0.78 -38.17
C VAL A 15 9.63 -1.15 -36.70
N LEU A 16 10.24 -2.23 -36.24
CA LEU A 16 10.20 -2.62 -34.82
C LEU A 16 10.80 -1.52 -33.93
N TYR A 17 11.95 -0.97 -34.32
CA TYR A 17 12.58 0.13 -33.58
C TYR A 17 11.68 1.37 -33.51
N ALA A 18 11.03 1.75 -34.61
CA ALA A 18 10.11 2.88 -34.65
C ALA A 18 8.88 2.67 -33.75
N LEU A 19 8.31 1.46 -33.74
CA LEU A 19 7.18 1.09 -32.88
C LEU A 19 7.57 1.12 -31.40
N PHE A 20 8.72 0.54 -31.03
CA PHE A 20 9.23 0.59 -29.66
C PHE A 20 9.48 2.03 -29.21
N ARG A 21 10.11 2.86 -30.05
CA ARG A 21 10.37 4.26 -29.72
C ARG A 21 9.09 5.06 -29.54
N GLY A 22 8.08 4.83 -30.38
CA GLY A 22 6.76 5.42 -30.24
C GLY A 22 6.10 5.04 -28.91
N PHE A 23 6.09 3.75 -28.58
CA PHE A 23 5.55 3.24 -27.32
C PHE A 23 6.27 3.82 -26.09
N PHE A 24 7.60 3.86 -26.07
CA PHE A 24 8.33 4.44 -24.94
C PHE A 24 8.10 5.94 -24.77
N LYS A 25 7.95 6.68 -25.87
CA LYS A 25 7.62 8.10 -25.83
C LYS A 25 6.20 8.31 -25.28
N ASP A 26 5.25 7.51 -25.76
CA ASP A 26 3.85 7.56 -25.34
C ASP A 26 3.67 7.20 -23.86
N VAL A 27 4.32 6.13 -23.39
CA VAL A 27 4.35 5.77 -21.96
C VAL A 27 4.96 6.88 -21.11
N LYS A 28 6.03 7.53 -21.59
CA LYS A 28 6.69 8.62 -20.84
C LYS A 28 5.85 9.89 -20.78
N GLU A 29 5.08 10.20 -21.83
CA GLU A 29 4.26 11.40 -21.90
C GLU A 29 2.88 11.21 -21.24
N ASN A 30 2.31 10.01 -21.30
CA ASN A 30 0.94 9.74 -20.84
C ASN A 30 0.84 8.96 -19.52
N THR A 31 1.96 8.48 -18.96
CA THR A 31 1.97 7.85 -17.63
C THR A 31 2.68 8.79 -16.65
N PRO A 32 1.95 9.53 -15.79
CA PRO A 32 2.60 10.32 -14.76
C PRO A 32 3.49 9.41 -13.89
N PRO A 33 4.69 9.85 -13.49
CA PRO A 33 5.55 9.04 -12.64
C PRO A 33 4.80 8.69 -11.35
N PRO A 34 4.97 7.47 -10.82
CA PRO A 34 4.33 7.08 -9.56
C PRO A 34 4.80 8.05 -8.48
N ILE A 35 3.86 8.84 -7.95
CA ILE A 35 4.15 9.73 -6.83
C ILE A 35 4.36 8.85 -5.61
N LYS A 36 5.59 8.84 -5.10
CA LYS A 36 5.91 8.20 -3.82
C LYS A 36 5.44 9.13 -2.71
N TYR A 37 4.50 8.67 -1.90
CA TYR A 37 4.10 9.35 -0.68
C TYR A 37 4.71 8.62 0.51
N ASP A 38 5.30 9.37 1.45
CA ASP A 38 5.70 8.84 2.74
C ASP A 38 4.47 8.73 3.63
N ILE A 39 4.14 7.51 4.06
CA ILE A 39 3.07 7.29 5.04
C ILE A 39 3.57 7.75 6.41
N ARG A 40 2.82 8.64 7.06
CA ARG A 40 3.14 9.20 8.37
C ARG A 40 1.99 8.96 9.33
N PHE A 41 2.26 8.35 10.47
CA PHE A 41 1.24 8.02 11.46
C PHE A 41 1.76 8.18 12.89
N ASP A 42 0.84 8.39 13.83
CA ASP A 42 1.07 8.17 15.27
C ASP A 42 0.25 6.94 15.68
N ALA A 43 0.85 6.02 16.44
CA ALA A 43 0.19 4.80 16.90
C ALA A 43 0.39 4.63 18.40
N ARG A 44 -0.70 4.35 19.12
CA ARG A 44 -0.69 4.17 20.58
C ARG A 44 -1.45 2.92 20.96
N ILE A 45 -0.88 2.12 21.84
CA ILE A 45 -1.55 0.94 22.38
C ILE A 45 -2.54 1.39 23.46
N ILE A 46 -3.76 0.87 23.38
CA ILE A 46 -4.75 1.03 24.45
C ILE A 46 -4.46 -0.09 25.46
N PRO A 47 -4.00 0.23 26.68
CA PRO A 47 -3.70 -0.79 27.67
C PRO A 47 -4.97 -1.58 28.03
N GLU A 48 -4.81 -2.89 28.23
CA GLU A 48 -5.88 -3.69 28.83
C GLU A 48 -6.24 -3.09 30.20
N PRO A 49 -7.52 -2.77 30.47
CA PRO A 49 -7.90 -2.27 31.79
C PRO A 49 -7.57 -3.35 32.82
N SER A 50 -6.62 -3.04 33.71
CA SER A 50 -6.21 -3.90 34.80
C SER A 50 -7.38 -4.07 35.79
N GLY A 51 -8.24 -5.06 35.55
CA GLY A 51 -9.23 -5.53 36.52
C GLY A 51 -10.60 -4.86 36.52
N GLN A 52 -11.02 -4.16 35.46
CA GLN A 52 -12.39 -3.63 35.34
C GLN A 52 -13.09 -4.19 34.10
N PRO A 53 -14.31 -4.77 34.23
CA PRO A 53 -15.12 -5.19 33.09
C PRO A 53 -15.67 -3.95 32.38
N GLY A 54 -14.89 -3.43 31.44
CA GLY A 54 -15.29 -2.37 30.50
C GLY A 54 -15.23 -2.92 29.06
N PRO A 55 -16.01 -2.35 28.12
CA PRO A 55 -16.11 -2.84 26.74
C PRO A 55 -14.88 -2.51 25.87
N SER A 56 -13.80 -1.97 26.43
CA SER A 56 -12.58 -1.67 25.69
C SER A 56 -11.78 -2.96 25.46
N SER A 57 -12.06 -3.65 24.35
CA SER A 57 -11.15 -4.66 23.82
C SER A 57 -9.73 -4.08 23.72
N PRO A 58 -8.69 -4.83 24.10
CA PRO A 58 -7.31 -4.43 23.83
C PRO A 58 -7.11 -4.13 22.35
N GLY A 59 -6.43 -3.03 22.06
CA GLY A 59 -6.23 -2.59 20.69
C GLY A 59 -5.22 -1.46 20.59
N MET A 60 -5.27 -0.74 19.48
CA MET A 60 -4.44 0.42 19.24
C MET A 60 -5.25 1.55 18.60
N THR A 61 -4.86 2.78 18.88
CA THR A 61 -5.30 3.95 18.12
C THR A 61 -4.23 4.33 17.10
N VAL A 62 -4.63 4.59 15.86
CA VAL A 62 -3.75 5.02 14.78
C VAL A 62 -4.27 6.34 14.22
N LEU A 63 -3.45 7.37 14.26
CA LEU A 63 -3.73 8.68 13.67
C LEU A 63 -3.05 8.78 12.30
N ASN A 64 -3.83 9.08 11.26
CA ASN A 64 -3.29 9.51 9.99
C ASN A 64 -2.77 10.95 10.12
N THR A 65 -1.45 11.12 10.20
CA THR A 65 -0.82 12.45 10.30
C THR A 65 -0.51 13.07 8.94
N ASN A 66 -0.78 12.36 7.84
CA ASN A 66 -0.69 12.93 6.51
C ASN A 66 -1.84 13.91 6.25
N ASN A 67 -1.66 14.79 5.26
CA ASN A 67 -2.69 15.68 4.73
C ASN A 67 -3.47 15.06 3.56
N PHE A 68 -3.36 13.75 3.38
CA PHE A 68 -4.04 13.00 2.33
C PHE A 68 -4.63 11.71 2.92
N ASP A 69 -5.61 11.17 2.21
CA ASP A 69 -6.36 10.01 2.65
C ASP A 69 -5.62 8.70 2.36
N TRP A 70 -5.76 7.71 3.24
CA TRP A 70 -5.30 6.36 3.02
C TRP A 70 -6.43 5.51 2.44
N PRO A 71 -6.41 5.18 1.13
CA PRO A 71 -7.43 4.30 0.55
C PRO A 71 -7.13 2.85 0.96
N GLN A 72 -8.06 2.24 1.70
CA GLN A 72 -8.04 0.82 2.06
C GLN A 72 -6.69 0.36 2.62
N PRO A 73 -6.19 0.96 3.72
CA PRO A 73 -4.90 0.57 4.28
C PRO A 73 -4.92 -0.86 4.82
N THR A 74 -3.80 -1.54 4.65
CA THR A 74 -3.44 -2.75 5.36
C THR A 74 -2.56 -2.36 6.54
N PHE A 75 -3.03 -2.70 7.74
CA PHE A 75 -2.28 -2.57 8.98
C PHE A 75 -1.59 -3.90 9.29
N SER A 76 -0.36 -3.86 9.78
CA SER A 76 0.35 -5.06 10.18
C SER A 76 1.05 -4.93 11.52
N ILE A 77 1.00 -6.00 12.32
CA ILE A 77 1.71 -6.16 13.59
C ILE A 77 2.73 -7.27 13.41
N ASN A 78 3.96 -7.02 13.86
CA ASN A 78 5.06 -7.99 13.84
C ASN A 78 5.38 -8.56 12.45
N ALA A 79 5.05 -7.83 11.39
CA ALA A 79 5.01 -8.25 9.98
C ALA A 79 4.19 -9.54 9.67
N ALA A 80 3.67 -10.23 10.68
CA ALA A 80 3.06 -11.55 10.59
C ALA A 80 1.53 -11.52 10.72
N TYR A 81 0.97 -10.52 11.40
CA TYR A 81 -0.47 -10.37 11.59
C TYR A 81 -0.96 -9.17 10.82
N ARG A 82 -2.01 -9.33 10.01
CA ARG A 82 -2.50 -8.29 9.11
C ARG A 82 -3.99 -8.03 9.34
N TYR A 83 -4.37 -6.79 9.12
CA TYR A 83 -5.75 -6.35 9.07
C TYR A 83 -5.94 -5.43 7.86
N ASN A 84 -6.80 -5.84 6.93
CA ASN A 84 -7.18 -5.02 5.76
C ASN A 84 -8.38 -4.17 6.15
N TYR A 85 -8.18 -2.86 6.24
CA TYR A 85 -9.27 -1.94 6.55
C TYR A 85 -10.10 -1.69 5.29
N PRO A 86 -11.44 -1.89 5.35
CA PRO A 86 -12.29 -1.79 4.17
C PRO A 86 -12.55 -0.35 3.72
N GLY A 87 -12.28 0.64 4.59
CA GLY A 87 -12.60 2.04 4.38
C GLY A 87 -11.43 2.91 3.94
N VAL A 88 -11.73 4.19 3.79
CA VAL A 88 -10.74 5.26 3.58
C VAL A 88 -10.47 5.92 4.92
N VAL A 89 -9.20 6.19 5.24
CA VAL A 89 -8.80 6.87 6.47
C VAL A 89 -8.36 8.28 6.12
N LYS A 90 -9.13 9.29 6.53
CA LYS A 90 -8.88 10.66 6.13
C LYS A 90 -7.62 11.23 6.80
N GLY A 91 -6.99 12.20 6.14
CA GLY A 91 -5.92 12.97 6.77
C GLY A 91 -6.41 13.63 8.07
N GLY A 92 -5.71 13.40 9.18
CA GLY A 92 -6.07 13.87 10.53
C GLY A 92 -7.06 12.97 11.29
N GLU A 93 -7.51 11.86 10.72
CA GLU A 93 -8.45 10.93 11.36
C GLU A 93 -7.72 9.94 12.29
N THR A 94 -8.31 9.71 13.46
CA THR A 94 -7.88 8.66 14.40
C THR A 94 -8.80 7.45 14.30
N LEU A 95 -8.22 6.28 14.05
CA LEU A 95 -8.91 4.99 14.06
C LEU A 95 -8.55 4.18 15.29
N THR A 96 -9.50 3.40 15.78
CA THR A 96 -9.25 2.36 16.78
C THR A 96 -9.29 0.98 16.10
N LEU A 97 -8.20 0.22 16.24
CA LEU A 97 -8.05 -1.12 15.71
C LEU A 97 -8.02 -2.12 16.87
N ASP A 98 -8.96 -3.07 16.90
CA ASP A 98 -8.96 -4.17 17.86
C ASP A 98 -7.87 -5.18 17.48
N PHE A 99 -7.08 -5.65 18.45
CA PHE A 99 -6.09 -6.70 18.20
C PHE A 99 -6.73 -7.97 17.64
N LYS A 100 -8.01 -8.24 17.95
CA LYS A 100 -8.76 -9.38 17.42
C LYS A 100 -8.98 -9.31 15.91
N SER A 101 -8.88 -8.13 15.31
CA SER A 101 -9.00 -7.94 13.86
C SER A 101 -7.75 -8.38 13.09
N PHE A 102 -6.60 -8.51 13.76
CA PHE A 102 -5.35 -8.91 13.14
C PHE A 102 -5.20 -10.43 13.14
N LYS A 103 -4.99 -11.00 11.95
CA LYS A 103 -4.82 -12.44 11.75
C LYS A 103 -3.55 -12.73 10.98
N ASN A 104 -2.90 -13.86 11.30
CA ASN A 104 -1.80 -14.37 10.49
C ASN A 104 -2.29 -15.17 9.28
N ASP A 105 -1.36 -15.67 8.46
CA ASP A 105 -1.68 -16.44 7.25
C ASP A 105 -2.40 -17.77 7.54
N LYS A 106 -2.35 -18.25 8.79
CA LYS A 106 -3.08 -19.45 9.25
C LYS A 106 -4.46 -19.12 9.82
N GLY A 107 -4.83 -17.83 9.87
CA GLY A 107 -6.09 -17.34 10.45
C GLY A 107 -6.08 -17.18 11.96
N GLU A 108 -4.94 -17.40 12.62
CA GLU A 108 -4.79 -17.22 14.07
C GLU A 108 -4.79 -15.73 14.43
N VAL A 109 -5.55 -15.39 15.47
CA VAL A 109 -5.71 -14.02 15.96
C VAL A 109 -4.45 -13.57 16.71
N PHE A 110 -4.13 -12.28 16.64
CA PHE A 110 -3.01 -11.71 17.40
C PHE A 110 -3.22 -11.94 18.92
N PRO A 111 -2.23 -12.54 19.62
CA PRO A 111 -2.41 -13.00 21.00
C PRO A 111 -2.53 -11.88 22.05
N GLY A 112 -2.24 -10.63 21.69
CA GLY A 112 -2.47 -9.46 22.55
C GLY A 112 -1.23 -8.60 22.81
N GLN A 113 -1.41 -7.57 23.64
CA GLN A 113 -0.40 -6.53 23.90
C GLN A 113 1.00 -7.04 24.27
N PRO A 114 1.18 -8.08 25.13
CA PRO A 114 2.51 -8.53 25.54
C PRO A 114 3.39 -9.03 24.37
N MET A 115 2.77 -9.39 23.26
CA MET A 115 3.46 -9.88 22.06
C MET A 115 3.73 -8.79 21.03
N PHE A 116 3.32 -7.54 21.29
CA PHE A 116 3.48 -6.42 20.36
C PHE A 116 4.94 -5.96 20.31
N ARG A 117 5.51 -5.85 19.11
CA ARG A 117 6.89 -5.42 18.89
C ARG A 117 6.99 -4.29 17.88
N ASP A 118 6.29 -4.44 16.76
CA ASP A 118 6.32 -3.50 15.64
C ASP A 118 4.96 -3.37 14.97
N PHE A 119 4.76 -2.22 14.34
CA PHE A 119 3.55 -1.87 13.61
C PHE A 119 3.91 -1.12 12.32
N ASP A 120 3.25 -1.49 11.23
CA ASP A 120 3.44 -0.91 9.90
C ASP A 120 2.08 -0.68 9.22
N VAL A 121 2.01 0.35 8.38
CA VAL A 121 0.82 0.75 7.62
C VAL A 121 1.19 0.75 6.13
N ARG A 122 0.44 -0.01 5.34
CA ARG A 122 0.60 -0.05 3.89
C ARG A 122 -0.69 0.39 3.22
N THR A 123 -0.59 1.33 2.29
CA THR A 123 -1.75 1.74 1.47
C THR A 123 -1.60 1.16 0.08
N ALA A 124 -2.71 0.68 -0.51
CA ALA A 124 -2.72 0.41 -1.94
C ALA A 124 -2.40 1.73 -2.66
N THR A 125 -1.32 1.71 -3.43
CA THR A 125 -0.71 2.85 -4.12
C THR A 125 -1.77 3.78 -4.70
N MET A 126 -1.77 5.06 -4.30
CA MET A 126 -2.49 6.08 -5.08
C MET A 126 -1.87 6.10 -6.47
N ALA A 127 -2.50 5.45 -7.44
CA ALA A 127 -2.31 5.81 -8.83
C ALA A 127 -2.66 7.29 -8.90
N SER A 128 -1.66 8.13 -9.15
CA SER A 128 -1.85 9.54 -9.45
C SER A 128 -2.90 9.64 -10.54
N SER A 129 -4.17 9.86 -10.19
CA SER A 129 -5.14 10.34 -11.16
C SER A 129 -4.71 11.76 -11.48
N GLY A 130 -3.85 11.87 -12.49
CA GLY A 130 -3.39 13.14 -13.01
C GLY A 130 -4.61 13.92 -13.49
N LYS A 131 -5.14 14.78 -12.64
CA LYS A 131 -5.93 15.94 -13.01
C LYS A 131 -5.54 17.07 -12.08
N ARG A 132 -4.66 17.94 -12.57
CA ARG A 132 -4.68 19.36 -12.23
C ARG A 132 -5.54 20.04 -13.28
#